data_AF-A0A962P192-F1
#
_entry.id   AF-A0A962P192-F1
#
_cell.length_a   1.000
_cell.length_b   1.000
_cell.length_c   1.000
_cell.angle_alpha   90.00
_cell.angle_beta   90.00
_cell.angle_gamma   90.00
#
_symmetry.space_group_name_H-M   'P 1'
#
loop_
_entity.id
_entity.type
_entity.pdbx_description
1 polymer ?
#
loop_
_entity_poly.entity_id
_entity_poly.type
_entity_poly.pdbx_seq_one_letter_code
_entity_poly.pdbx_strand_id
1 'polypeptide(L)'
;MEQKKRAYFTLIFAAINILFITNLAASTIEVEQASARESLPGMQSSAAYMVIKNTSERDLRLVGATSARMVKIEIHQHRQQGDMTAMRKVESVVIPARGEFVFQSGGYHLMLMGIEQPLMVGEELSLQLVFEDGTTLDIKVPVVSITAPAGHHGMTHSKQR
;
A
#
# COMPACT_ATOMS: atom_id res chain seq x y z
N MET A 1 -76.50 7.99 6.88
CA MET A 1 -75.28 7.20 7.16
C MET A 1 -74.87 6.48 5.88
N GLU A 2 -74.19 7.11 4.92
CA GLU A 2 -73.82 6.41 3.67
C GLU A 2 -72.65 7.04 2.91
N GLN A 3 -71.71 7.67 3.62
CA GLN A 3 -70.64 8.46 3.00
C GLN A 3 -69.27 7.74 2.93
N LYS A 4 -69.20 6.41 3.12
CA LYS A 4 -67.91 5.76 3.46
C LYS A 4 -67.44 4.54 2.64
N LYS A 5 -68.06 4.09 1.55
CA LYS A 5 -67.69 2.76 1.02
C LYS A 5 -67.41 2.57 -0.48
N ARG A 6 -67.37 3.59 -1.33
CA ARG A 6 -67.25 3.33 -2.79
C ARG A 6 -66.10 4.01 -3.52
N ALA A 7 -65.16 4.62 -2.80
CA ALA A 7 -63.93 5.18 -3.38
C ALA A 7 -62.73 4.20 -3.36
N TYR A 8 -62.98 2.89 -3.30
CA TYR A 8 -61.93 1.85 -3.21
C TYR A 8 -61.77 1.02 -4.48
N PHE A 9 -62.14 1.55 -5.66
CA PHE A 9 -62.12 0.75 -6.89
C PHE A 9 -61.39 1.39 -8.10
N THR A 10 -60.46 2.30 -7.85
CA THR A 10 -59.62 2.85 -8.93
C THR A 10 -58.15 2.69 -8.57
N LEU A 11 -57.52 1.68 -9.20
CA LEU A 11 -56.18 1.70 -9.79
C LEU A 11 -55.17 2.67 -9.17
N ILE A 12 -54.14 2.13 -8.50
CA ILE A 12 -52.73 2.52 -8.73
C ILE A 12 -51.87 1.32 -8.35
N PHE A 13 -51.36 0.66 -9.39
CA PHE A 13 -50.14 -0.13 -9.38
C PHE A 13 -49.01 0.74 -8.79
N ALA A 14 -48.53 0.43 -7.59
CA ALA A 14 -47.27 0.98 -7.11
C ALA A 14 -46.28 -0.18 -6.93
N ALA A 15 -45.67 -0.59 -8.05
CA ALA A 15 -44.50 -1.44 -8.05
C ALA A 15 -43.35 -0.66 -7.39
N ILE A 16 -43.11 -0.93 -6.11
CA ILE A 16 -41.97 -0.41 -5.36
C ILE A 16 -40.72 -1.10 -5.90
N ASN A 17 -40.10 -0.48 -6.91
CA ASN A 17 -38.74 -0.80 -7.32
C ASN A 17 -37.80 -0.06 -6.37
N ILE A 18 -37.41 -0.70 -5.26
CA ILE A 18 -36.31 -0.20 -4.44
C ILE A 18 -35.03 -0.44 -5.23
N LEU A 19 -34.57 0.59 -5.92
CA LEU A 19 -33.24 0.64 -6.48
C LEU A 19 -32.26 0.82 -5.31
N PHE A 20 -31.73 -0.29 -4.79
CA PHE A 20 -30.57 -0.25 -3.90
C PHE A 20 -29.36 0.23 -4.71
N ILE A 21 -29.15 1.54 -4.75
CA ILE A 21 -27.88 2.10 -5.22
C ILE A 21 -26.84 1.77 -4.15
N THR A 22 -26.09 0.71 -4.37
CA THR A 22 -24.88 0.44 -3.58
C THR A 22 -23.86 1.49 -3.99
N ASN A 23 -23.63 2.46 -3.13
CA ASN A 23 -22.56 3.44 -3.34
C ASN A 23 -21.25 2.71 -3.01
N LEU A 24 -20.67 2.05 -4.02
CA LEU A 24 -19.38 1.39 -3.89
C LEU A 24 -18.33 2.50 -3.83
N ALA A 25 -18.00 2.96 -2.63
CA ALA A 25 -16.90 3.89 -2.44
C ALA A 25 -15.62 3.20 -2.91
N ALA A 26 -15.10 3.62 -4.06
CA ALA A 26 -13.82 3.14 -4.55
C ALA A 26 -12.72 3.51 -3.54
N SER A 27 -11.81 2.58 -3.24
CA SER A 27 -10.61 2.89 -2.47
C SER A 27 -9.86 4.02 -3.17
N THR A 28 -9.53 5.08 -2.45
CA THR A 28 -8.76 6.21 -3.00
C THR A 28 -7.26 5.95 -2.99
N ILE A 29 -6.84 4.75 -2.57
CA ILE A 29 -5.45 4.34 -2.45
C ILE A 29 -5.28 3.07 -3.26
N GLU A 30 -4.34 3.12 -4.20
CA GLU A 30 -3.95 1.99 -5.03
C GLU A 30 -2.47 1.68 -4.79
N VAL A 31 -2.13 0.40 -4.74
CA VAL A 31 -0.75 -0.06 -4.54
C VAL A 31 -0.35 -0.93 -5.71
N GLU A 32 0.74 -0.55 -6.36
CA GLU A 32 1.26 -1.22 -7.54
C GLU A 32 2.69 -1.71 -7.29
N GLN A 33 3.09 -2.73 -8.06
CA GLN A 33 4.46 -3.25 -8.09
C GLN A 33 5.02 -3.62 -6.70
N ALA A 34 4.13 -4.03 -5.79
CA ALA A 34 4.53 -4.40 -4.44
C ALA A 34 5.45 -5.62 -4.48
N SER A 35 6.56 -5.54 -3.74
CA SER A 35 7.48 -6.66 -3.57
C SER A 35 8.24 -6.55 -2.26
N ALA A 36 8.54 -7.69 -1.63
CA ALA A 36 9.42 -7.79 -0.48
C ALA A 36 10.62 -8.66 -0.85
N ARG A 37 11.82 -8.30 -0.41
CA ARG A 37 12.99 -9.18 -0.58
C ARG A 37 12.89 -10.39 0.32
N GLU A 38 13.30 -11.55 -0.18
CA GLU A 38 13.52 -12.73 0.65
C GLU A 38 14.46 -12.43 1.82
N SER A 39 14.32 -13.19 2.90
CA SER A 39 15.26 -13.16 4.01
C SER A 39 15.80 -14.57 4.22
N LEU A 40 17.12 -14.75 4.17
CA LEU A 40 17.74 -16.06 4.40
C LEU A 40 17.72 -16.42 5.89
N PRO A 41 17.85 -17.70 6.26
CA PRO A 41 17.97 -18.11 7.66
C PRO A 41 19.04 -17.29 8.41
N GLY A 42 18.65 -16.71 9.55
CA GLY A 42 19.50 -15.82 10.35
C GLY A 42 19.39 -14.33 10.00
N MET A 43 18.76 -13.95 8.88
CA MET A 43 18.47 -12.55 8.56
C MET A 43 17.18 -12.11 9.27
N GLN A 44 17.30 -11.17 10.20
CA GLN A 44 16.16 -10.60 10.94
C GLN A 44 15.61 -9.33 10.31
N SER A 45 16.10 -8.94 9.13
CA SER A 45 15.66 -7.74 8.43
C SER A 45 15.59 -7.95 6.91
N SER A 46 14.63 -7.27 6.29
CA SER A 46 14.47 -7.20 4.84
C SER A 46 13.87 -5.84 4.45
N ALA A 47 13.59 -5.63 3.17
CA ALA A 47 12.96 -4.41 2.64
C ALA A 47 11.79 -4.74 1.71
N ALA A 48 10.76 -3.90 1.75
CA ALA A 48 9.66 -3.91 0.81
C ALA A 48 9.58 -2.60 0.00
N TYR A 49 9.13 -2.75 -1.25
CA TYR A 49 9.05 -1.75 -2.30
C TYR A 49 7.65 -1.79 -2.91
N MET A 50 7.19 -0.64 -3.41
CA MET A 50 5.87 -0.47 -4.02
C MET A 50 5.72 0.95 -4.57
N VAL A 51 4.72 1.15 -5.43
CA VAL A 51 4.22 2.48 -5.77
C VAL A 51 2.86 2.64 -5.09
N ILE A 52 2.68 3.72 -4.33
CA ILE A 52 1.39 4.06 -3.73
C ILE A 52 0.81 5.23 -4.51
N LYS A 53 -0.35 5.04 -5.13
CA LYS A 53 -1.11 6.07 -5.82
C LYS A 53 -2.25 6.55 -4.94
N ASN A 54 -2.41 7.87 -4.90
CA ASN A 54 -3.50 8.54 -4.21
C ASN A 54 -4.42 9.16 -5.25
N THR A 55 -5.59 8.57 -5.41
CA THR A 55 -6.61 9.06 -6.34
C THR A 55 -7.56 10.07 -5.70
N SER A 56 -7.36 10.46 -4.43
CA SER A 56 -8.17 11.48 -3.76
C SER A 56 -7.71 12.91 -4.09
N GLU A 57 -8.54 13.89 -3.71
CA GLU A 57 -8.27 15.33 -3.83
C GLU A 57 -7.43 15.92 -2.68
N ARG A 58 -6.97 15.08 -1.75
CA ARG A 58 -6.22 15.51 -0.57
C ARG A 58 -4.90 14.76 -0.47
N ASP A 59 -3.89 15.40 0.09
CA ASP A 59 -2.65 14.71 0.43
C ASP A 59 -2.93 13.62 1.47
N LEU A 60 -2.28 12.47 1.29
CA LEU A 60 -2.26 11.40 2.28
C LEU A 60 -0.87 11.32 2.89
N ARG A 61 -0.79 10.94 4.15
CA ARG A 61 0.49 10.74 4.84
C ARG A 61 0.59 9.32 5.32
N LEU A 62 1.52 8.55 4.75
CA LEU A 62 1.86 7.23 5.26
C LEU A 62 2.83 7.39 6.43
N VAL A 63 2.50 6.83 7.59
CA VAL A 63 3.33 6.91 8.80
C VAL A 63 4.04 5.59 9.11
N GLY A 64 3.63 4.50 8.45
CA GLY A 64 4.30 3.21 8.57
C GLY A 64 3.45 2.06 8.05
N ALA A 65 3.80 0.86 8.48
CA ALA A 65 3.03 -0.34 8.22
C ALA A 65 3.15 -1.32 9.38
N THR A 66 2.30 -2.35 9.41
CA THR A 66 2.36 -3.44 10.39
C THR A 66 2.20 -4.80 9.70
N SER A 67 2.60 -5.87 10.39
CA SER A 67 2.36 -7.25 9.96
C SER A 67 2.48 -8.18 11.16
N ALA A 68 1.82 -9.32 11.09
CA ALA A 68 1.96 -10.37 12.10
C ALA A 68 3.30 -11.12 12.03
N ARG A 69 4.07 -10.99 10.93
CA ARG A 69 5.31 -11.76 10.69
C ARG A 69 6.60 -11.08 11.17
N MET A 70 6.53 -9.84 11.65
CA MET A 70 7.70 -9.07 12.09
C MET A 70 7.35 -8.11 13.22
N VAL A 71 8.35 -7.82 14.05
CA VAL A 71 8.21 -6.95 15.22
C VAL A 71 7.93 -5.50 14.83
N LYS A 72 8.55 -5.01 13.75
CA LYS A 72 8.45 -3.60 13.35
C LYS A 72 8.60 -3.41 11.85
N ILE A 73 7.88 -2.42 11.32
CA ILE A 73 8.10 -1.89 9.98
C ILE A 73 8.29 -0.39 10.07
N GLU A 74 9.34 0.12 9.43
CA GLU A 74 9.67 1.55 9.42
C GLU A 74 9.84 2.07 8.00
N ILE A 75 9.62 3.36 7.79
CA ILE A 75 9.95 4.03 6.53
C ILE A 75 11.40 4.48 6.59
N HIS A 76 12.22 4.05 5.64
CA HIS A 76 13.63 4.41 5.55
C HIS A 76 13.92 5.06 4.20
N GLN A 77 14.90 5.95 4.16
CA GLN A 77 15.42 6.57 2.93
C GLN A 77 16.93 6.41 2.84
N HIS A 78 17.43 6.23 1.62
CA HIS A 78 18.85 6.42 1.34
C HIS A 78 19.09 7.92 1.15
N ARG A 79 20.04 8.47 1.92
CA ARG A 79 20.48 9.86 1.76
C ARG A 79 21.98 9.89 1.57
N GLN A 80 22.42 10.58 0.52
CA GLN A 80 23.82 10.90 0.33
C GLN A 80 24.20 12.04 1.28
N GLN A 81 25.23 11.82 2.07
CA GLN A 81 25.82 12.79 2.98
C GLN A 81 27.32 12.86 2.69
N GLY A 82 27.68 13.78 1.78
CA GLY A 82 29.04 13.84 1.23
C GLY A 82 29.33 12.60 0.38
N ASP A 83 30.43 11.92 0.71
CA ASP A 83 30.86 10.69 0.02
C ASP A 83 30.22 9.41 0.60
N MET A 84 29.37 9.54 1.62
CA MET A 84 28.72 8.41 2.28
C MET A 84 27.23 8.36 1.98
N THR A 85 26.74 7.19 1.57
CA THR A 85 25.29 6.92 1.51
C THR A 85 24.86 6.28 2.82
N ALA A 86 23.90 6.90 3.51
CA ALA A 86 23.34 6.38 4.76
C ALA A 86 21.84 6.09 4.62
N MET A 87 21.40 4.95 5.16
CA MET A 87 19.98 4.68 5.38
C MET A 87 19.53 5.36 6.67
N ARG A 88 18.42 6.10 6.62
CA ARG A 88 17.83 6.74 7.80
C ARG A 88 16.32 6.53 7.85
N LYS A 89 15.81 6.28 9.05
CA LYS A 89 14.38 6.31 9.36
C LYS A 89 13.80 7.69 9.04
N VAL A 90 12.58 7.70 8.52
CA VAL A 90 11.71 8.87 8.37
C VAL A 90 10.39 8.57 9.05
N GLU A 91 9.81 9.56 9.73
CA GLU A 91 8.55 9.36 10.48
C GLU A 91 7.33 9.23 9.56
N SER A 92 7.36 9.82 8.37
CA SER A 92 6.27 9.73 7.40
C SER A 92 6.70 10.13 6.00
N VAL A 93 5.89 9.77 5.00
CA VAL A 93 5.96 10.31 3.64
C VAL A 93 4.60 10.84 3.21
N VAL A 94 4.62 11.93 2.43
CA VAL A 94 3.41 12.49 1.80
C VAL A 94 3.21 11.85 0.45
N ILE A 95 2.01 11.35 0.20
CA ILE A 95 1.55 10.91 -1.12
C ILE A 95 0.59 12.01 -1.62
N PRO A 96 1.03 12.84 -2.59
CA PRO A 96 0.27 14.01 -3.02
C PRO A 96 -1.13 13.65 -3.52
N ALA A 97 -2.09 14.57 -3.35
CA ALA A 97 -3.39 14.49 -4.02
C ALA A 97 -3.23 14.23 -5.52
N ARG A 98 -4.02 13.29 -6.06
CA ARG A 98 -3.96 12.86 -7.47
C ARG A 98 -2.55 12.47 -7.95
N GLY A 99 -1.68 12.05 -7.03
CA GLY A 99 -0.27 11.75 -7.29
C GLY A 99 0.15 10.39 -6.74
N GLU A 100 1.47 10.16 -6.69
CA GLU A 100 2.04 8.91 -6.23
C GLU A 100 3.32 9.10 -5.42
N PHE A 101 3.68 8.08 -4.65
CA PHE A 101 4.96 7.99 -3.95
C PHE A 101 5.60 6.63 -4.23
N VAL A 102 6.87 6.64 -4.59
CA VAL A 102 7.62 5.47 -5.05
C VAL A 102 8.58 5.00 -3.95
N PHE A 103 8.35 3.79 -3.44
CA PHE A 103 9.29 3.04 -2.62
C PHE A 103 10.10 2.11 -3.52
N GLN A 104 11.40 2.37 -3.64
CA GLN A 104 12.32 1.65 -4.52
C GLN A 104 13.70 1.48 -3.89
N SER A 105 14.42 0.46 -4.34
CA SER A 105 15.80 0.21 -3.92
C SER A 105 16.66 1.45 -4.17
N GLY A 106 17.57 1.77 -3.26
CA GLY A 106 18.41 2.98 -3.36
C GLY A 106 17.68 4.30 -3.09
N GLY A 107 16.37 4.27 -2.85
CA GLY A 107 15.55 5.41 -2.43
C GLY A 107 14.83 5.14 -1.11
N TYR A 108 13.54 5.46 -1.08
CA TYR A 108 12.66 5.14 0.04
C TYR A 108 12.25 3.67 0.03
N HIS A 109 12.13 3.05 1.19
CA HIS A 109 11.65 1.66 1.33
C HIS A 109 11.01 1.44 2.69
N LEU A 110 10.20 0.39 2.80
CA LEU A 110 9.74 -0.13 4.08
C LEU A 110 10.78 -1.11 4.61
N MET A 111 11.45 -0.76 5.71
CA MET A 111 12.39 -1.62 6.40
C MET A 111 11.62 -2.57 7.31
N LEU A 112 11.71 -3.87 7.02
CA LEU A 112 11.06 -4.95 7.78
C LEU A 112 12.05 -5.43 8.84
N MET A 113 11.69 -5.41 10.13
CA MET A 113 12.62 -5.71 11.23
C MET A 113 12.03 -6.69 12.24
N GLY A 114 12.89 -7.57 12.76
CA GLY A 114 12.48 -8.62 13.68
C GLY A 114 11.70 -9.72 12.97
N ILE A 115 12.19 -10.13 11.79
CA ILE A 115 11.66 -11.28 11.05
C ILE A 115 12.04 -12.55 11.82
N GLU A 116 11.05 -13.25 12.36
CA GLU A 116 11.27 -14.50 13.12
C GLU A 116 11.35 -15.72 12.19
N GLN A 117 10.50 -15.73 11.16
CA GLN A 117 10.45 -16.79 10.15
C GLN A 117 10.90 -16.25 8.80
N PRO A 118 11.90 -16.86 8.15
CA PRO A 118 12.38 -16.46 6.83
C PRO A 118 11.26 -16.16 5.84
N LEU A 119 11.35 -15.03 5.13
CA LEU A 119 10.53 -14.71 3.96
C LEU A 119 11.08 -15.50 2.76
N MET A 120 10.31 -16.45 2.25
CA MET A 120 10.74 -17.30 1.13
C MET A 120 10.17 -16.82 -0.20
N VAL A 121 10.95 -16.95 -1.28
CA VAL A 121 10.51 -16.59 -2.63
C VAL A 121 9.23 -17.34 -3.01
N GLY A 122 8.28 -16.62 -3.60
CA GLY A 122 6.97 -17.16 -3.99
C GLY A 122 5.94 -17.14 -2.87
N GLU A 123 6.33 -16.79 -1.64
CA GLU A 123 5.37 -16.46 -0.59
C GLU A 123 4.73 -15.09 -0.83
N GLU A 124 3.61 -14.88 -0.15
CA GLU A 124 2.91 -13.59 -0.12
C GLU A 124 2.86 -13.06 1.31
N LEU A 125 3.48 -11.92 1.53
CA LEU A 125 3.53 -11.23 2.82
C LEU A 125 2.32 -10.30 2.94
N SER A 126 1.54 -10.43 4.03
CA SER A 126 0.45 -9.49 4.31
C SER A 126 0.98 -8.31 5.12
N LEU A 127 0.84 -7.10 4.58
CA LEU A 127 1.17 -5.85 5.26
C LEU A 127 -0.09 -5.01 5.42
N GLN A 128 -0.18 -4.28 6.53
CA GLN A 128 -1.18 -3.24 6.71
C GLN A 128 -0.49 -1.89 6.68
N LEU A 129 -0.74 -1.10 5.64
CA LEU A 129 -0.27 0.28 5.54
C LEU A 129 -1.07 1.16 6.50
N VAL A 130 -0.41 2.06 7.22
CA VAL A 130 -1.02 2.93 8.23
C VAL A 130 -0.82 4.39 7.85
N PHE A 131 -1.93 5.12 7.73
CA PHE A 131 -1.95 6.53 7.40
C PHE A 131 -2.19 7.41 8.63
N GLU A 132 -1.74 8.66 8.58
CA GLU A 132 -1.82 9.62 9.70
C GLU A 132 -3.26 9.88 10.17
N ASP A 133 -4.24 9.78 9.27
CA ASP A 133 -5.66 9.96 9.58
C ASP A 133 -6.32 8.74 10.26
N GLY A 134 -5.53 7.69 10.54
CA GLY A 134 -5.99 6.43 11.12
C GLY A 134 -6.52 5.44 10.10
N THR A 135 -6.59 5.79 8.81
CA THR A 135 -6.94 4.85 7.74
C THR A 135 -5.86 3.77 7.63
N THR A 136 -6.30 2.55 7.35
CA THR A 136 -5.40 1.42 7.10
C THR A 136 -5.74 0.74 5.77
N LEU A 137 -4.73 0.21 5.10
CA LEU A 137 -4.89 -0.57 3.88
C LEU A 137 -4.12 -1.88 3.97
N ASP A 138 -4.85 -3.00 3.97
CA ASP A 138 -4.23 -4.32 3.87
C ASP A 138 -3.80 -4.59 2.43
N ILE A 139 -2.54 -4.97 2.25
CA ILE A 139 -1.94 -5.31 0.98
C ILE A 139 -1.25 -6.67 1.04
N LYS A 140 -1.18 -7.29 -0.12
CA LYS A 140 -0.47 -8.54 -0.36
C LYS A 140 0.81 -8.22 -1.13
N VAL A 141 1.94 -8.63 -0.58
CA VAL A 141 3.27 -8.27 -1.08
C VAL A 141 4.03 -9.55 -1.44
N PRO A 142 4.18 -9.87 -2.72
CA PRO A 142 4.97 -11.01 -3.17
C PRO A 142 6.41 -10.93 -2.68
N VAL A 143 6.94 -12.06 -2.21
CA VAL A 143 8.35 -12.19 -1.83
C VAL A 143 9.17 -12.60 -3.04
N VAL A 144 10.18 -11.80 -3.38
CA VAL A 144 11.05 -11.97 -4.54
C VAL A 144 12.50 -12.21 -4.12
N SER A 145 13.28 -12.83 -5.00
CA SER A 145 14.68 -13.11 -4.69
C SER A 145 15.50 -11.83 -4.53
N ILE A 146 16.50 -11.87 -3.65
CA ILE A 146 17.46 -10.77 -3.45
C ILE A 146 18.25 -10.42 -4.72
N THR A 147 18.37 -11.38 -5.64
CA THR A 147 19.07 -11.23 -6.94
C THR A 147 18.15 -10.71 -8.05
N ALA A 148 16.83 -10.68 -7.82
CA ALA A 148 15.91 -10.10 -8.79
C ALA A 148 16.19 -8.59 -8.90
N PRO A 149 16.30 -8.04 -10.12
CA PRO A 149 16.55 -6.62 -10.29
C PRO A 149 15.37 -5.83 -9.70
N ALA A 150 15.60 -5.22 -8.54
CA ALA A 150 14.69 -4.25 -7.97
C ALA A 150 14.79 -2.95 -8.79
N GLY A 151 14.11 -2.90 -9.94
CA GLY A 151 13.79 -1.68 -10.69
C GLY A 151 14.91 -0.65 -10.90
N HIS A 152 16.18 -1.06 -10.99
CA HIS A 152 17.30 -0.12 -11.17
C HIS A 152 17.49 0.18 -12.65
N HIS A 153 17.31 1.45 -13.02
CA HIS A 153 17.96 2.04 -14.19
C HIS A 153 19.47 1.77 -14.07
N GLY A 154 19.99 0.98 -15.00
CA GLY A 154 21.39 0.60 -15.05
C GLY A 154 22.28 1.81 -15.31
N MET A 155 23.12 2.16 -14.34
CA MET A 155 24.36 2.87 -14.64
C MET A 155 25.38 1.84 -15.10
N THR A 156 25.56 1.79 -16.42
CA THR A 156 26.64 1.07 -17.08
C THR A 156 27.97 1.68 -16.65
N HIS A 157 28.76 0.94 -15.86
CA HIS A 157 30.18 1.25 -15.69
C HIS A 157 30.92 0.85 -16.97
N SER A 158 31.10 1.80 -17.88
CA SER A 158 32.09 1.69 -18.95
C SER A 158 33.49 1.76 -18.34
N LYS A 159 34.18 0.61 -18.33
CA LYS A 159 35.60 0.51 -18.00
C LYS A 159 36.37 0.94 -19.25
N GLN A 160 36.84 2.20 -19.27
CA GLN A 160 37.71 2.69 -20.33
C GLN A 160 39.15 2.27 -20.02
N ARG A 161 39.73 1.45 -20.91
CA ARG A 161 41.17 1.29 -21.09
C ARG A 161 41.58 2.12 -22.28
#